data_AF-A0A6F8YJT9-F1
#
_entry.id   AF-A0A6F8YJT9-F1
#
_cell.length_a   1.000
_cell.length_b   1.000
_cell.length_c   1.000
_cell.angle_alpha   90.00
_cell.angle_beta   90.00
_cell.angle_gamma   90.00
#
_symmetry.space_group_name_H-M   'P 1'
#
loop_
_entity.id
_entity.type
_entity.pdbx_description
1 polymer ?
#
loop_
_entity_poly.entity_id
_entity_poly.type
_entity_poly.pdbx_seq_one_letter_code
_entity_poly.pdbx_strand_id
1 'polypeptide(L)'
;MIRYTDRYGQAQTTVAAFLNIDGMLTSEGVAAFPDANIDPKAGGARDPDAQVAFEGLYLPTAPDQPPYTRSVFPAERSPAVMLWAYRGNLGLDAGIPGSVYRLDQRQVDNGRLKRVGEATLLRVGEKMTLDDGSTVEFLGTRQYATLSIRYDPGEMIALGGAVAGLLGLLLSLTGRRRRVFFRITTGRSSLVEAGGLPRTDYSGFGEEFKQTVEAVERVGKTAPAPDGGERVSEEGSVKR
;
A
#
# COMPACT_ATOMS: atom_id res chain seq x y z
N MET A 1 -14.28 16.54 -21.46
CA MET A 1 -13.61 17.77 -21.93
C MET A 1 -14.69 18.77 -22.25
N ILE A 2 -14.65 19.91 -21.57
CA ILE A 2 -15.68 20.94 -21.66
C ILE A 2 -15.00 22.24 -22.05
N ARG A 3 -15.57 22.93 -23.03
CA ARG A 3 -15.14 24.26 -23.43
C ARG A 3 -16.19 25.26 -23.00
N TYR A 4 -15.78 26.25 -22.23
CA TYR A 4 -16.59 27.41 -21.88
C TYR A 4 -16.10 28.61 -22.68
N THR A 5 -16.99 29.33 -23.34
CA THR A 5 -16.72 30.61 -24.00
C THR A 5 -17.51 31.68 -23.28
N ASP A 6 -16.82 32.62 -22.65
CA ASP A 6 -17.45 33.65 -21.84
C ASP A 6 -18.18 34.72 -22.67
N ARG A 7 -18.85 35.67 -21.99
CA ARG A 7 -19.61 36.75 -22.64
C ARG A 7 -18.72 37.72 -23.45
N TYR A 8 -17.40 37.69 -23.26
CA TYR A 8 -16.42 38.50 -23.98
C TYR A 8 -15.77 37.74 -25.14
N GLY A 9 -16.18 36.48 -25.37
CA GLY A 9 -15.65 35.62 -26.43
C GLY A 9 -14.35 34.89 -26.06
N GLN A 10 -13.89 34.96 -24.80
CA GLN A 10 -12.71 34.21 -24.36
C GLN A 10 -13.09 32.77 -24.07
N ALA A 11 -12.38 31.84 -24.71
CA ALA A 11 -12.62 30.41 -24.58
C ALA A 11 -11.61 29.76 -23.64
N GLN A 12 -12.11 28.96 -22.71
CA GLN A 12 -11.32 28.13 -21.80
C GLN A 12 -11.75 26.67 -21.98
N THR A 13 -10.78 25.76 -22.09
CA THR A 13 -11.05 24.33 -22.20
C THR A 13 -10.47 23.62 -21.00
N THR A 14 -11.28 22.79 -20.35
CA THR A 14 -10.85 21.97 -19.21
C THR A 14 -11.14 20.49 -19.42
N VAL A 15 -10.25 19.66 -18.87
CA VAL A 15 -10.45 18.21 -18.76
C VAL A 15 -10.83 17.93 -17.32
N ALA A 16 -12.12 18.09 -17.01
CA ALA A 16 -12.67 17.79 -15.69
C ALA A 16 -12.74 16.28 -15.46
N ALA A 17 -12.40 15.86 -14.24
CA ALA A 17 -12.51 14.47 -13.81
C ALA A 17 -13.96 14.17 -13.41
N PHE A 18 -14.51 13.11 -13.99
CA PHE A 18 -15.83 12.57 -13.66
C PHE A 18 -15.62 11.20 -13.02
N LEU A 19 -16.22 10.98 -11.86
CA LEU A 19 -16.06 9.77 -11.07
C LEU A 19 -17.26 8.85 -11.27
N ASN A 20 -16.99 7.57 -11.50
CA ASN A 20 -18.03 6.55 -11.65
C ASN A 20 -18.86 6.46 -10.37
N ILE A 21 -20.19 6.43 -10.52
CA ILE A 21 -21.14 6.29 -9.42
C ILE A 21 -21.95 4.98 -9.49
N ASP A 22 -21.89 4.26 -10.61
CA ASP A 22 -22.57 2.98 -10.79
C ASP A 22 -21.78 1.99 -11.67
N GLY A 23 -22.31 0.77 -11.83
CA GLY A 23 -21.71 -0.28 -12.67
C GLY A 23 -21.86 -0.07 -14.18
N MET A 24 -22.67 0.90 -14.61
CA MET A 24 -22.82 1.30 -16.02
C MET A 24 -21.87 2.44 -16.39
N LEU A 25 -20.92 2.76 -15.50
CA LEU A 25 -19.96 3.87 -15.65
C LEU A 25 -20.63 5.24 -15.84
N THR A 26 -21.87 5.39 -15.34
CA THR A 26 -22.45 6.71 -15.11
C THR A 26 -21.52 7.45 -14.17
N SER A 27 -21.17 8.69 -14.52
CA SER A 27 -20.16 9.42 -13.77
C SER A 27 -20.62 10.84 -13.41
N GLU A 28 -20.24 11.32 -12.24
CA GLU A 28 -20.50 12.69 -11.79
C GLU A 28 -19.22 13.49 -11.68
N GLY A 29 -19.29 14.78 -11.96
CA GLY A 29 -18.14 15.67 -11.84
C GLY A 29 -18.51 17.14 -11.97
N VAL A 30 -17.50 17.99 -11.80
CA VAL A 30 -17.63 19.44 -11.92
C VAL A 30 -16.55 19.99 -12.82
N ALA A 31 -16.93 20.83 -13.78
CA ALA A 31 -16.02 21.66 -14.53
C ALA A 31 -16.11 23.11 -14.02
N ALA A 32 -15.10 23.54 -13.27
CA ALA A 32 -15.01 24.89 -12.73
C ALA A 32 -14.15 25.80 -13.61
N PHE A 33 -14.59 27.05 -13.76
CA PHE A 33 -13.93 28.13 -14.48
C PHE A 33 -13.83 29.37 -13.57
N PRO A 34 -12.88 29.38 -12.61
CA PRO A 34 -12.71 30.49 -11.66
C PRO A 34 -12.19 31.78 -12.32
N ASP A 35 -11.60 31.66 -13.51
CA ASP A 35 -11.07 32.78 -14.30
C ASP A 35 -12.02 33.18 -15.46
N ALA A 36 -13.31 32.84 -15.36
CA ALA A 36 -14.32 33.17 -16.37
C ALA A 36 -14.79 34.63 -16.29
N ASN A 37 -15.27 35.18 -17.41
CA ASN A 37 -15.93 36.49 -17.48
C ASN A 37 -15.06 37.66 -16.96
N ILE A 38 -13.75 37.62 -17.20
CA ILE A 38 -12.84 38.71 -16.85
C ILE A 38 -13.05 39.85 -17.85
N ASP A 39 -13.46 41.03 -17.37
CA ASP A 39 -13.64 42.20 -18.23
C ASP A 39 -12.27 42.66 -18.80
N PRO A 40 -12.08 42.60 -20.14
CA PRO A 40 -10.84 43.05 -20.78
C PRO A 40 -10.54 44.53 -20.53
N LYS A 41 -11.57 45.35 -20.27
CA LYS A 41 -11.42 46.79 -20.01
C LYS A 41 -11.06 47.09 -18.55
N ALA A 42 -11.33 46.16 -17.64
CA ALA A 42 -11.01 46.29 -16.21
C ALA A 42 -9.57 45.86 -15.88
N GLY A 43 -8.69 45.74 -16.88
CA GLY A 43 -7.28 45.43 -16.66
C GLY A 43 -7.02 44.02 -16.11
N GLY A 44 -7.95 43.08 -16.29
CA GLY A 44 -7.77 41.69 -15.86
C GLY A 44 -8.14 41.39 -14.40
N ALA A 45 -8.83 42.31 -13.72
CA ALA A 45 -9.31 42.07 -12.37
C ALA A 45 -10.31 40.89 -12.33
N ARG A 46 -10.07 39.94 -11.42
CA ARG A 46 -10.98 38.82 -11.17
C ARG A 46 -12.15 39.26 -10.32
N ASP A 47 -13.35 38.90 -10.76
CA ASP A 47 -14.58 39.06 -9.98
C ASP A 47 -15.01 37.69 -9.43
N PRO A 48 -14.95 37.47 -8.10
CA PRO A 48 -15.41 36.23 -7.48
C PRO A 48 -16.88 35.91 -7.78
N ASP A 49 -17.71 36.92 -8.07
CA ASP A 49 -19.13 36.72 -8.35
C ASP A 49 -19.41 36.43 -9.84
N ALA A 50 -18.38 36.51 -10.70
CA ALA A 50 -18.47 36.22 -12.14
C ALA A 50 -17.97 34.81 -12.52
N GLN A 51 -17.48 34.03 -11.55
CA GLN A 51 -17.01 32.66 -11.76
C GLN A 51 -18.15 31.75 -12.20
N VAL A 52 -17.81 30.70 -12.94
CA VAL A 52 -18.78 29.76 -13.49
C VAL A 52 -18.34 28.34 -13.22
N ALA A 53 -19.29 27.46 -12.90
CA ALA A 53 -19.04 26.03 -12.88
C ALA A 53 -20.21 25.25 -13.48
N PHE A 54 -19.90 24.07 -13.97
CA PHE A 54 -20.88 23.15 -14.52
C PHE A 54 -20.78 21.84 -13.75
N GLU A 55 -21.80 21.56 -12.94
CA GLU A 55 -22.00 20.22 -12.39
C GLU A 55 -22.55 19.34 -13.50
N GLY A 56 -22.09 18.09 -13.58
CA GLY A 56 -22.44 17.23 -14.68
C GLY A 56 -22.64 15.77 -14.32
N LEU A 57 -23.53 15.13 -15.07
CA LEU A 57 -23.77 13.70 -15.08
C LEU A 57 -23.42 13.17 -16.48
N TYR A 58 -22.28 12.47 -16.57
CA TYR A 58 -21.79 11.86 -17.80
C TYR A 58 -22.36 10.46 -18.01
N LEU A 59 -22.78 10.20 -19.24
CA LEU A 59 -23.41 8.98 -19.70
C LEU A 59 -22.60 8.43 -20.89
N PRO A 60 -21.79 7.36 -20.71
CA PRO A 60 -21.10 6.72 -21.83
C PRO A 60 -22.06 6.28 -22.96
N THR A 61 -23.23 5.78 -22.59
CA THR A 61 -24.33 5.54 -23.51
C THR A 61 -25.61 6.12 -22.92
N ALA A 62 -25.98 7.32 -23.38
CA ALA A 62 -27.23 7.95 -23.00
C ALA A 62 -28.44 7.17 -23.57
N PRO A 63 -29.56 7.09 -22.84
CA PRO A 63 -30.81 6.60 -23.41
C PRO A 63 -31.30 7.53 -24.54
N ASP A 64 -32.11 6.98 -25.44
CA ASP A 64 -32.64 7.74 -26.59
C ASP A 64 -33.67 8.79 -26.18
N GLN A 65 -34.32 8.61 -25.02
CA GLN A 65 -35.34 9.51 -24.48
C GLN A 65 -35.12 9.76 -22.98
N PRO A 66 -35.61 10.89 -22.44
CA PRO A 66 -35.62 11.15 -21.01
C PRO A 66 -36.40 10.08 -20.22
N PRO A 67 -36.11 9.87 -18.93
CA PRO A 67 -35.20 10.66 -18.10
C PRO A 67 -33.73 10.23 -18.22
N TYR A 68 -32.83 11.23 -18.31
CA TYR A 68 -31.38 11.02 -18.40
C TYR A 68 -30.74 10.91 -17.01
N THR A 69 -31.00 9.81 -16.31
CA THR A 69 -30.52 9.62 -14.92
C THR A 69 -29.37 8.64 -14.79
N ARG A 70 -29.16 7.77 -15.78
CA ARG A 70 -28.06 6.79 -15.79
C ARG A 70 -27.75 6.31 -17.20
N SER A 71 -26.54 5.79 -17.38
CA SER A 71 -26.11 5.16 -18.62
C SER A 71 -26.85 3.82 -18.82
N VAL A 72 -27.17 3.49 -20.06
CA VAL A 72 -27.76 2.19 -20.41
C VAL A 72 -26.72 1.13 -20.75
N PHE A 73 -25.47 1.54 -21.00
CA PHE A 73 -24.36 0.63 -21.31
C PHE A 73 -23.02 1.26 -20.90
N PRO A 74 -22.05 0.46 -20.38
CA PRO A 74 -20.80 1.00 -19.83
C PRO A 74 -19.81 1.50 -20.88
N ALA A 75 -19.84 0.96 -22.11
CA ALA A 75 -18.98 1.46 -23.18
C ALA A 75 -19.51 2.78 -23.75
N GLU A 76 -18.61 3.57 -24.34
CA GLU A 76 -18.94 4.85 -24.95
C GLU A 76 -19.56 4.66 -26.35
N ARG A 77 -20.88 4.43 -26.43
CA ARG A 77 -21.62 4.24 -27.70
C ARG A 77 -22.41 5.46 -28.13
N SER A 78 -22.94 6.20 -27.16
CA SER A 78 -23.72 7.43 -27.37
C SER A 78 -23.38 8.40 -26.24
N PRO A 79 -22.15 8.94 -26.22
CA PRO A 79 -21.67 9.78 -25.14
C PRO A 79 -22.48 11.07 -25.05
N ALA A 80 -22.99 11.34 -23.86
CA ALA A 80 -23.61 12.61 -23.54
C ALA A 80 -23.31 13.02 -22.10
N VAL A 81 -23.42 14.31 -21.83
CA VAL A 81 -23.30 14.86 -20.48
C VAL A 81 -24.50 15.77 -20.20
N MET A 82 -25.20 15.51 -19.11
CA MET A 82 -26.20 16.44 -18.58
C MET A 82 -25.45 17.47 -17.75
N LEU A 83 -25.63 18.77 -18.04
CA LEU A 83 -24.96 19.85 -17.32
C LEU A 83 -25.95 20.76 -16.61
N TRP A 84 -25.61 21.12 -15.38
CA TRP A 84 -26.22 22.17 -14.58
C TRP A 84 -25.23 23.32 -14.43
N ALA A 85 -25.57 24.49 -14.97
CA ALA A 85 -24.72 25.66 -14.89
C ALA A 85 -24.93 26.40 -13.56
N TYR A 86 -23.83 26.87 -12.97
CA TYR A 86 -23.79 27.69 -11.77
C TYR A 86 -22.90 28.91 -12.01
N ARG A 87 -23.29 30.07 -11.49
CA ARG A 87 -22.54 31.33 -11.55
C ARG A 87 -22.47 31.98 -10.16
N GLY A 88 -21.31 32.52 -9.82
CA GLY A 88 -21.03 33.14 -8.54
C GLY A 88 -19.81 32.54 -7.85
N ASN A 89 -19.62 32.88 -6.59
CA ASN A 89 -18.41 32.53 -5.84
C ASN A 89 -18.28 31.02 -5.62
N LEU A 90 -17.26 30.40 -6.23
CA LEU A 90 -16.99 28.97 -6.10
C LEU A 90 -16.27 28.61 -4.80
N GLY A 91 -15.83 29.60 -4.01
CA GLY A 91 -15.05 29.39 -2.79
C GLY A 91 -13.58 29.03 -3.01
N LEU A 92 -13.12 29.00 -4.27
CA LEU A 92 -11.78 28.54 -4.64
C LEU A 92 -10.67 29.54 -4.27
N ASP A 93 -11.00 30.83 -4.19
CA ASP A 93 -10.03 31.90 -3.88
C ASP A 93 -9.71 32.03 -2.38
N ALA A 94 -10.47 31.34 -1.52
CA ALA A 94 -10.34 31.46 -0.07
C ALA A 94 -9.13 30.71 0.51
N GLY A 95 -8.41 29.93 -0.30
CA GLY A 95 -7.29 29.09 0.15
C GLY A 95 -7.72 27.91 1.04
N ILE A 96 -9.03 27.65 1.13
CA ILE A 96 -9.60 26.52 1.88
C ILE A 96 -9.63 25.31 0.94
N PRO A 97 -8.98 24.19 1.31
CA PRO A 97 -9.06 22.96 0.53
C PRO A 97 -10.51 22.49 0.36
N GLY A 98 -10.89 22.15 -0.88
CA GLY A 98 -12.23 21.73 -1.25
C GLY A 98 -12.24 20.54 -2.19
N SER A 99 -13.43 20.01 -2.46
CA SER A 99 -13.62 18.97 -3.46
C SER A 99 -13.39 19.53 -4.87
N VAL A 100 -12.66 18.81 -5.71
CA VAL A 100 -12.53 19.10 -7.15
C VAL A 100 -13.61 18.42 -7.99
N TYR A 101 -14.39 17.50 -7.38
CA TYR A 101 -15.37 16.67 -8.08
C TYR A 101 -16.82 17.13 -7.83
N ARG A 102 -17.04 17.99 -6.84
CA ARG A 102 -18.37 18.46 -6.42
C ARG A 102 -18.31 19.92 -6.03
N LEU A 103 -19.40 20.65 -6.27
CA LEU A 103 -19.55 22.03 -5.84
C LEU A 103 -19.65 22.11 -4.31
N ASP A 104 -19.15 23.21 -3.75
CA ASP A 104 -19.34 23.51 -2.33
C ASP A 104 -20.79 23.94 -2.09
N GLN A 105 -21.59 23.02 -1.56
CA GLN A 105 -23.01 23.25 -1.28
C GLN A 105 -23.22 24.43 -0.33
N ARG A 106 -22.26 24.77 0.54
CA ARG A 106 -22.36 25.96 1.41
C ARG A 106 -22.40 27.26 0.60
N GLN A 107 -21.74 27.32 -0.55
CA GLN A 107 -21.80 28.51 -1.43
C GLN A 107 -23.18 28.62 -2.08
N VAL A 108 -23.79 27.48 -2.42
CA VAL A 108 -25.15 27.40 -2.97
C VAL A 108 -26.19 27.80 -1.93
N ASP A 109 -26.12 27.19 -0.75
CA ASP A 109 -27.06 27.41 0.36
C ASP A 109 -27.03 28.87 0.85
N ASN A 110 -25.86 29.49 0.88
CA ASN A 110 -25.68 30.89 1.27
C ASN A 110 -25.95 31.88 0.11
N GLY A 111 -26.37 31.39 -1.06
CA GLY A 111 -26.74 32.22 -2.21
C GLY A 111 -25.57 32.92 -2.92
N ARG A 112 -24.32 32.55 -2.60
CA ARG A 112 -23.11 33.09 -3.25
C ARG A 112 -22.84 32.42 -4.59
N LEU A 113 -23.29 31.17 -4.76
CA LEU A 113 -23.27 30.42 -6.02
C LEU A 113 -24.70 30.08 -6.42
N LYS A 114 -25.13 30.47 -7.62
CA LYS A 114 -26.52 30.31 -8.06
C LYS A 114 -26.59 29.49 -9.32
N ARG A 115 -27.60 28.62 -9.40
CA ARG A 115 -27.91 27.88 -10.63
C ARG A 115 -28.41 28.86 -11.71
N VAL A 116 -27.95 28.68 -12.93
CA VAL A 116 -28.28 29.50 -14.10
C VAL A 116 -28.91 28.63 -15.17
N GLY A 117 -30.08 29.03 -15.65
CA GLY A 117 -30.81 28.31 -16.70
C GLY A 117 -31.25 26.89 -16.30
N GLU A 118 -31.72 26.16 -17.30
CA GLU A 118 -32.17 24.77 -17.15
C GLU A 118 -31.03 23.79 -17.38
N ALA A 119 -31.17 22.58 -16.82
CA ALA A 119 -30.21 21.52 -17.11
C ALA A 119 -30.36 21.08 -18.57
N THR A 120 -29.24 20.91 -19.27
CA THR A 120 -29.25 20.54 -20.68
C THR A 120 -28.35 19.33 -20.92
N LEU A 121 -28.87 18.35 -21.65
CA LEU A 121 -28.10 17.23 -22.15
C LEU A 121 -27.33 17.67 -23.40
N LEU A 122 -26.01 17.50 -23.40
CA LEU A 122 -25.15 17.77 -24.54
C LEU A 122 -24.51 16.47 -25.03
N ARG A 123 -24.63 16.21 -26.33
CA ARG A 123 -23.82 15.23 -27.05
C ARG A 123 -22.48 15.84 -27.46
N VAL A 124 -21.57 15.00 -27.90
CA VAL A 124 -20.25 15.44 -28.36
C VAL A 124 -20.40 16.44 -29.50
N GLY A 125 -19.82 17.63 -29.33
CA GLY A 125 -19.91 18.77 -30.25
C GLY A 125 -21.12 19.68 -30.04
N GLU A 126 -22.08 19.30 -29.18
CA GLU A 126 -23.22 20.16 -28.85
C GLU A 126 -22.83 21.21 -27.81
N LYS A 127 -23.54 22.34 -27.87
CA LYS A 127 -23.35 23.48 -26.97
C LYS A 127 -24.65 23.97 -26.37
N MET A 128 -24.56 24.43 -25.13
CA MET A 128 -25.59 25.15 -24.39
C MET A 128 -25.22 26.63 -24.37
N THR A 129 -26.20 27.51 -24.53
CA THR A 129 -26.03 28.97 -24.38
C THR A 129 -26.67 29.40 -23.07
N LEU A 130 -25.95 30.21 -22.29
CA LEU A 130 -26.42 30.75 -21.02
C LEU A 130 -27.12 32.12 -21.23
N ASP A 131 -27.76 32.61 -20.18
CA ASP A 131 -28.53 33.86 -20.15
C ASP A 131 -27.75 35.13 -20.53
N ASP A 132 -26.44 35.12 -20.35
CA ASP A 132 -25.51 36.22 -20.67
C ASP A 132 -24.87 36.10 -22.06
N GLY A 133 -25.28 35.11 -22.85
CA GLY A 133 -24.70 34.82 -24.17
C GLY A 133 -23.41 34.00 -24.15
N SER A 134 -22.88 33.65 -22.96
CA SER A 134 -21.78 32.70 -22.85
C SER A 134 -22.24 31.30 -23.26
N THR A 135 -21.30 30.44 -23.68
CA THR A 135 -21.61 29.11 -24.17
C THR A 135 -20.74 28.05 -23.51
N VAL A 136 -21.32 26.87 -23.28
CA VAL A 136 -20.59 25.69 -22.85
C VAL A 136 -20.78 24.58 -23.86
N GLU A 137 -19.71 23.90 -24.23
CA GLU A 137 -19.68 22.87 -25.26
C GLU A 137 -19.03 21.60 -24.73
N PHE A 138 -19.67 20.46 -25.02
CA PHE A 138 -19.12 19.16 -24.69
C PHE A 138 -18.25 18.66 -25.84
N LEU A 139 -16.92 18.73 -25.69
CA LEU A 139 -15.98 18.35 -26.75
C LEU A 139 -15.71 16.83 -26.82
N GLY A 140 -16.17 16.05 -25.84
CA GLY A 140 -15.92 14.62 -25.73
C GLY A 140 -15.09 14.23 -24.52
N THR A 141 -14.56 13.02 -24.51
CA THR A 141 -13.90 12.41 -23.35
C THR A 141 -12.44 12.09 -23.62
N ARG A 142 -11.69 11.79 -22.55
CA ARG A 142 -10.37 11.16 -22.62
C ARG A 142 -10.38 9.99 -21.66
N GLN A 143 -10.06 8.81 -22.19
CA GLN A 143 -9.88 7.64 -21.35
C GLN A 143 -8.61 7.80 -20.52
N TYR A 144 -8.71 7.50 -19.22
CA TYR A 144 -7.57 7.44 -18.32
C TYR A 144 -7.62 6.12 -17.56
N ALA A 145 -6.46 5.63 -17.14
CA ALA A 145 -6.33 4.45 -16.30
C ALA A 145 -5.45 4.81 -15.10
N THR A 146 -5.91 4.41 -13.90
CA THR A 146 -5.13 4.57 -12.67
C THR A 146 -4.28 3.33 -12.48
N LEU A 147 -2.96 3.46 -12.61
CA LEU A 147 -2.02 2.37 -12.35
C LEU A 147 -1.42 2.55 -10.96
N SER A 148 -1.75 1.65 -10.02
CA SER A 148 -1.13 1.63 -8.70
C SER A 148 0.08 0.71 -8.73
N ILE A 149 1.28 1.27 -8.65
CA ILE A 149 2.52 0.52 -8.58
C ILE A 149 2.94 0.48 -7.11
N ARG A 150 2.86 -0.69 -6.49
CA ARG A 150 3.41 -0.92 -5.15
C ARG A 150 4.83 -1.48 -5.31
N TYR A 151 5.81 -0.75 -4.78
CA TYR A 151 7.19 -1.21 -4.67
C TYR A 151 7.50 -1.47 -3.19
N ASP A 152 7.74 -2.73 -2.83
CA ASP A 152 8.13 -3.13 -1.47
C ASP A 152 9.59 -3.62 -1.47
N PRO A 153 10.57 -2.74 -1.19
CA PRO A 153 11.98 -3.14 -1.14
C PRO A 153 12.30 -4.06 0.05
N GLY A 154 11.41 -4.17 1.05
CA GLY A 154 11.60 -4.98 2.23
C GLY A 154 11.30 -6.47 2.00
N GLU A 155 10.54 -6.82 0.97
CA GLU A 155 10.12 -8.18 0.66
C GLU A 155 11.33 -9.15 0.58
N MET A 156 12.37 -8.75 -0.15
CA MET A 156 13.57 -9.57 -0.31
C MET A 156 14.40 -9.70 0.98
N ILE A 157 14.41 -8.66 1.81
CA ILE A 157 15.10 -8.67 3.11
C ILE A 157 14.35 -9.60 4.08
N ALA A 158 13.02 -9.50 4.12
CA ALA A 158 12.18 -10.35 4.95
C ALA A 158 12.29 -11.83 4.52
N LEU A 159 12.28 -12.12 3.21
CA LEU A 159 12.53 -13.45 2.67
C LEU A 159 13.91 -13.97 3.08
N GLY A 160 14.95 -13.15 2.94
CA GLY A 160 16.30 -13.50 3.37
C GLY A 160 16.38 -13.81 4.86
N GLY A 161 15.74 -13.00 5.71
CA GLY A 161 15.65 -13.24 7.15
C GLY A 161 14.92 -14.52 7.50
N ALA A 162 13.80 -14.82 6.83
CA ALA A 162 13.05 -16.06 7.03
C ALA A 162 13.87 -17.30 6.66
N VAL A 163 14.57 -17.27 5.51
CA VAL A 163 15.46 -18.35 5.07
C VAL A 163 16.62 -18.53 6.05
N ALA A 164 17.26 -17.44 6.48
CA ALA A 164 18.36 -17.49 7.44
C ALA A 164 17.92 -18.06 8.79
N GLY A 165 16.73 -17.68 9.28
CA GLY A 165 16.14 -18.22 10.51
C GLY A 165 15.86 -19.72 10.41
N LEU A 166 15.30 -20.17 9.28
CA LEU A 166 15.03 -21.59 9.04
C LEU A 166 16.32 -22.42 8.96
N LEU A 167 17.35 -21.90 8.28
CA LEU A 167 18.67 -22.55 8.23
C LEU A 167 19.32 -22.60 9.62
N GLY A 168 19.27 -21.51 10.38
CA GLY A 168 19.77 -21.46 11.76
C GLY A 168 19.08 -22.48 12.66
N LEU A 169 17.76 -22.64 12.51
CA LEU A 169 16.99 -23.65 13.22
C LEU A 169 17.42 -25.07 12.84
N LEU A 170 17.54 -25.36 11.54
CA LEU A 170 17.99 -26.68 11.07
C LEU A 170 19.40 -27.02 11.57
N LEU A 171 20.32 -26.06 11.53
CA LEU A 171 21.67 -26.22 12.09
C LEU A 171 21.64 -26.47 13.61
N SER A 172 20.79 -25.75 14.33
CA SER A 172 20.63 -25.96 15.78
C SER A 172 20.08 -27.34 16.13
N LEU A 173 19.19 -27.90 15.31
CA LEU A 173 18.58 -29.21 15.54
C LEU A 173 19.48 -30.37 15.10
N THR A 174 20.30 -30.17 14.06
CA THR A 174 21.21 -31.21 13.55
C THR A 174 22.47 -31.39 14.40
N GLY A 175 22.79 -30.44 15.29
CA GLY A 175 23.91 -30.54 16.23
C GLY A 175 23.76 -31.72 17.20
N ARG A 176 24.54 -32.79 16.99
CA ARG A 176 24.59 -33.96 17.89
C ARG A 176 25.37 -33.63 19.16
N ARG A 177 24.67 -33.28 20.25
CA ARG A 177 25.28 -33.05 21.57
C ARG A 177 25.42 -34.38 22.32
N ARG A 178 26.65 -34.90 22.43
CA ARG A 178 26.99 -36.10 23.22
C ARG A 178 27.75 -35.71 24.49
N ARG A 179 27.40 -36.33 25.62
CA ARG A 179 28.17 -36.22 26.87
C ARG A 179 28.70 -37.60 27.22
N VAL A 180 29.99 -37.66 27.51
CA VAL A 180 30.67 -38.88 27.95
C VAL A 180 31.25 -38.58 29.32
N PHE A 181 30.99 -39.47 30.27
CA PHE A 181 31.47 -39.37 31.64
C PHE A 181 32.40 -40.55 31.89
N PHE A 182 33.56 -40.27 32.48
CA PHE A 182 34.48 -41.28 32.95
C PHE A 182 34.62 -41.16 34.46
N ARG A 183 34.53 -42.28 35.16
CA ARG A 183 34.82 -42.38 36.58
C ARG A 183 36.03 -43.26 36.76
N ILE A 184 37.05 -42.74 37.42
CA ILE A 184 38.29 -43.47 37.69
C ILE A 184 38.30 -43.80 39.18
N THR A 185 38.46 -45.08 39.51
CA THR A 185 38.64 -45.55 40.87
C THR A 185 40.04 -46.16 40.98
N THR A 186 40.90 -45.55 41.78
CA THR A 186 42.31 -45.97 41.96
C THR A 186 42.44 -46.90 43.17
N GLY A 187 42.92 -48.13 42.95
CA GLY A 187 43.22 -49.13 43.98
C GLY A 187 44.54 -49.86 43.67
N ARG A 188 44.61 -51.19 43.90
CA ARG A 188 45.76 -52.01 43.44
C ARG A 188 45.88 -52.07 41.91
N SER A 189 44.78 -51.80 41.21
CA SER A 189 44.67 -51.52 39.79
C SER A 189 43.73 -50.33 39.60
N SER A 190 43.95 -49.53 38.57
CA SER A 190 43.03 -48.43 38.21
C SER A 190 41.84 -49.00 37.44
N LEU A 191 40.63 -48.85 37.97
CA LEU A 191 39.38 -49.17 37.28
C LEU A 191 38.82 -47.90 36.65
N VAL A 192 38.50 -47.95 35.35
CA VAL A 192 37.85 -46.85 34.64
C VAL A 192 36.45 -47.31 34.21
N GLU A 193 35.43 -46.65 34.74
CA GLU A 193 34.04 -46.82 34.31
C GLU A 193 33.68 -45.71 33.31
N ALA A 194 33.07 -46.08 32.19
CA ALA A 194 32.64 -45.14 31.16
C ALA A 194 31.11 -45.16 31.02
N GLY A 195 30.49 -43.99 31.05
CA GLY A 195 29.06 -43.79 30.78
C GLY A 195 28.85 -42.81 29.64
N GLY A 196 28.03 -43.19 28.65
CA GLY A 196 27.68 -42.34 27.52
C GLY A 196 26.20 -41.96 27.55
N LEU A 197 25.89 -40.67 27.46
CA LEU A 197 24.51 -40.19 27.35
C LEU A 197 24.38 -39.24 26.14
N PRO A 198 23.72 -39.69 25.05
CA PRO A 198 23.37 -38.82 23.94
C PRO A 198 22.12 -38.00 24.30
N ARG A 199 22.03 -36.75 23.82
CA ARG A 199 20.81 -35.94 24.00
C ARG A 199 19.67 -36.39 23.10
N THR A 200 20.00 -36.96 21.94
CA THR A 200 19.09 -37.56 20.98
C THR A 200 19.65 -38.93 20.61
N ASP A 201 18.84 -39.99 20.72
CA ASP A 201 19.26 -41.33 20.32
C ASP A 201 19.44 -41.37 18.80
N TYR A 202 20.68 -41.46 18.34
CA TYR A 202 21.01 -41.68 16.94
C TYR A 202 21.78 -42.98 16.77
N SER A 203 21.55 -43.66 15.66
CA SER A 203 22.02 -45.03 15.39
C SER A 203 23.55 -45.22 15.49
N GLY A 204 24.33 -44.16 15.29
CA GLY A 204 25.79 -44.20 15.31
C GLY A 204 26.45 -44.04 16.68
N PHE A 205 25.70 -43.72 17.75
CA PHE A 205 26.31 -43.40 19.04
C PHE A 205 27.05 -44.57 19.68
N GLY A 206 26.54 -45.80 19.53
CA GLY A 206 27.14 -47.00 20.12
C GLY A 206 28.56 -47.26 19.59
N GLU A 207 28.76 -47.15 18.27
CA GLU A 207 30.06 -47.31 17.63
C GLU A 207 31.02 -46.17 18.01
N GLU A 208 30.54 -44.92 18.02
CA GLU A 208 31.35 -43.77 18.45
C GLU A 208 31.79 -43.88 19.93
N PHE A 209 30.89 -44.32 20.81
CA PHE A 209 31.18 -44.53 22.22
C PHE A 209 32.20 -45.65 22.41
N LYS A 210 32.04 -46.76 21.68
CA LYS A 210 32.99 -47.88 21.69
C LYS A 210 34.39 -47.44 21.22
N GLN A 211 34.48 -46.70 20.11
CA GLN A 211 35.74 -46.13 19.64
C GLN A 211 36.40 -45.20 20.67
N THR A 212 35.59 -44.42 21.39
CA THR A 212 36.07 -43.51 22.44
C THR A 212 36.63 -44.32 23.63
N VAL A 213 35.94 -45.36 24.07
CA VAL A 213 36.39 -46.25 25.15
C VAL A 213 37.67 -46.99 24.75
N GLU A 214 37.72 -47.55 23.53
CA GLU A 214 38.91 -48.22 23.00
C GLU A 214 40.12 -47.27 22.90
N ALA A 215 39.90 -46.00 22.54
CA ALA A 215 40.96 -44.99 22.53
C ALA A 215 41.49 -44.72 23.93
N VAL A 216 40.62 -44.59 24.93
CA VAL A 216 41.01 -44.40 26.34
C VAL A 216 41.74 -45.64 26.88
N GLU A 217 41.28 -46.84 26.55
CA GLU A 217 41.92 -48.09 26.96
C GLU A 217 43.33 -48.22 26.35
N ARG A 218 43.50 -47.85 25.07
CA ARG A 218 44.81 -47.85 24.40
C ARG A 218 45.79 -46.89 25.07
N VAL A 219 45.32 -45.70 25.47
CA VAL A 219 46.13 -44.74 26.23
C VAL A 219 46.49 -45.31 27.59
N GLY A 220 45.55 -45.94 28.31
CA GLY A 220 45.79 -46.57 29.61
C GLY A 220 46.80 -47.72 29.55
N LYS A 221 46.86 -48.47 28.45
CA LYS A 221 47.84 -49.56 28.25
C LYS A 221 49.25 -49.07 27.85
N THR A 222 49.35 -47.88 27.28
CA THR A 222 50.63 -47.30 26.81
C THR A 222 51.24 -46.34 27.84
N ALA A 223 50.49 -45.99 28.89
CA ALA A 223 50.98 -45.16 29.97
C ALA A 223 52.10 -45.90 30.74
N PRO A 224 53.29 -45.30 30.94
CA PRO A 224 54.33 -45.89 31.77
C PRO A 224 53.81 -46.09 33.20
N ALA A 225 54.25 -47.17 33.86
CA ALA A 225 53.87 -47.46 35.24
C ALA A 225 54.13 -46.24 36.13
N PRO A 226 53.16 -45.85 37.00
CA PRO A 226 53.38 -44.74 37.90
C PRO A 226 54.59 -45.06 38.80
N ASP A 227 55.56 -44.15 38.83
CA ASP A 227 56.73 -44.25 39.69
C ASP A 227 56.25 -44.28 41.15
N GLY A 228 56.63 -45.33 41.88
CA GLY A 228 56.16 -45.57 43.23
C GLY A 228 56.80 -44.59 44.20
N GLY A 229 56.10 -43.50 44.54
CA GLY A 229 56.60 -42.47 45.45
C GLY A 229 55.51 -41.88 46.36
N GLU A 230 55.66 -42.15 47.65
CA GLU A 230 55.07 -41.51 48.84
C GLU A 230 53.54 -41.54 49.08
N ARG A 231 53.16 -42.40 50.04
CA ARG A 231 51.98 -42.18 50.88
C ARG A 231 52.25 -41.00 51.79
N VAL A 232 51.49 -39.92 51.65
CA VAL A 232 51.29 -38.95 52.73
C VAL A 232 49.97 -39.30 53.40
N SER A 233 50.08 -39.84 54.62
CA SER A 233 48.99 -39.87 55.59
C SER A 233 48.71 -38.44 56.02
N GLU A 234 47.47 -37.97 55.89
CA GLU A 234 46.96 -36.93 56.79
C GLU A 234 45.59 -37.36 57.34
N GLU A 235 45.60 -37.59 58.65
CA GLU A 235 44.44 -37.76 59.51
C GLU A 235 43.62 -36.48 59.56
N GLY A 236 42.36 -36.64 59.97
CA GLY A 236 41.30 -35.67 59.76
C GLY A 236 41.37 -34.37 60.57
N SER A 237 40.47 -33.46 60.22
CA SER A 237 39.81 -32.63 61.22
C SER A 237 38.43 -32.20 60.74
N VAL A 238 37.42 -32.74 61.41
CA VAL A 238 36.06 -32.23 61.41
C VAL A 238 36.02 -31.01 62.33
N LYS A 239 35.51 -29.86 61.86
CA LYS A 239 34.62 -29.02 62.68
C LYS A 239 33.85 -27.96 61.90
N ARG A 240 32.53 -28.10 62.01
CA ARG A 240 31.41 -27.13 61.94
C ARG A 240 31.08 -26.50 60.60
#